data_AF-A0A535IVB3-F1
#
_entry.id   AF-A0A535IVB3-F1
#
_cell.length_a   1.000
_cell.length_b   1.000
_cell.length_c   1.000
_cell.angle_alpha   90.00
_cell.angle_beta   90.00
_cell.angle_gamma   90.00
#
_symmetry.space_group_name_H-M   'P 1'
#
loop_
_entity.id
_entity.type
_entity.pdbx_description
1 polymer ?
#
loop_
_entity_poly.entity_id
_entity_poly.type
_entity_poly.pdbx_seq_one_letter_code
_entity_poly.pdbx_strand_id
1 'polypeptide(L)'
;MPPVRRGLNDRVQLKALEAANQRASQQLRVAPSQAQATRPEATEPEATEPEPTEPGPLEAAEPEAPEVAASRQASLAASDPLEKARWAALVAAKAATIAFGIDALLHADSPRFAGKAMRVRAIGYLGAICIVPLAWRLLPDRGRFPRGLDTAVTIPLLLDAAGNGLGVYDDAHVDDIVHFANTAIAAGVAGALVAPQVDERWHAAVVATTLAISAEAVWEIMEYGAMRMGAHGMDLSYSDTMEDIIDSTLGAIVGGLFTLMRVPRSREDRKRVGWRSPLGA
;
A
#
# COMPACT_ATOMS: atom_id res chain seq x y z
N MET A 1 -40.23 34.93 21.57
CA MET A 1 -39.70 33.98 20.55
C MET A 1 -40.77 32.96 20.22
N PRO A 2 -41.10 32.70 18.95
CA PRO A 2 -42.06 31.66 18.58
C PRO A 2 -41.37 30.27 18.59
N PRO A 3 -42.09 29.17 18.88
CA PRO A 3 -41.50 27.84 18.80
C PRO A 3 -41.36 27.38 17.35
N VAL A 4 -40.19 26.81 17.06
CA VAL A 4 -39.74 26.35 15.75
C VAL A 4 -40.52 25.09 15.32
N ARG A 5 -41.29 25.19 14.23
CA ARG A 5 -41.91 24.06 13.51
C ARG A 5 -40.85 23.22 12.76
N ARG A 6 -39.93 22.53 13.45
CA ARG A 6 -38.92 21.66 12.80
C ARG A 6 -39.32 20.18 12.68
N GLY A 7 -40.16 19.65 13.57
CA GLY A 7 -40.37 18.20 13.65
C GLY A 7 -41.28 17.55 12.60
N LEU A 8 -42.08 18.32 11.86
CA LEU A 8 -43.07 17.74 10.92
C LEU A 8 -42.49 17.49 9.52
N ASN A 9 -41.55 18.33 9.06
CA ASN A 9 -40.94 18.18 7.73
C ASN A 9 -39.98 16.98 7.65
N ASP A 10 -39.24 16.71 8.71
CA ASP A 10 -38.26 15.61 8.74
C ASP A 10 -38.94 14.24 8.62
N ARG A 11 -40.11 14.07 9.22
CA ARG A 11 -40.88 12.81 9.14
C ARG A 11 -41.50 12.57 7.76
N VAL A 12 -41.87 13.64 7.05
CA VAL A 12 -42.37 13.55 5.69
C VAL A 12 -41.23 13.25 4.72
N GLN A 13 -40.07 13.87 4.92
CA GLN A 13 -38.87 13.59 4.13
C GLN A 13 -38.34 12.17 4.34
N LEU A 14 -38.32 11.65 5.57
CA LEU A 14 -37.94 10.25 5.83
C LEU A 14 -38.85 9.26 5.11
N LYS A 15 -40.18 9.46 5.19
CA LYS A 15 -41.15 8.59 4.53
C LYS A 15 -41.03 8.64 3.00
N ALA A 16 -40.71 9.80 2.43
CA ALA A 16 -40.47 9.94 1.00
C ALA A 16 -39.20 9.20 0.56
N LEU A 17 -38.13 9.24 1.37
CA LEU A 17 -36.87 8.54 1.10
C LEU A 17 -37.04 7.02 1.18
N GLU A 18 -37.76 6.52 2.18
CA GLU A 18 -38.06 5.09 2.33
C GLU A 18 -38.89 4.56 1.16
N ALA A 19 -39.91 5.33 0.72
CA ALA A 19 -40.72 4.96 -0.43
C ALA A 19 -39.91 4.94 -1.74
N ALA A 20 -38.97 5.88 -1.91
CA ALA A 20 -38.07 5.89 -3.07
C ALA A 20 -37.13 4.67 -3.07
N ASN A 21 -36.58 4.31 -1.92
CA ASN A 21 -35.66 3.18 -1.79
C ASN A 21 -36.36 1.82 -2.02
N GLN A 22 -37.61 1.69 -1.58
CA GLN A 22 -38.42 0.49 -1.85
C GLN A 22 -38.76 0.34 -3.34
N ARG A 23 -39.07 1.45 -4.05
CA ARG A 23 -39.32 1.43 -5.51
C ARG A 23 -38.08 1.04 -6.30
N ALA A 24 -36.91 1.58 -5.95
CA ALA A 24 -35.64 1.21 -6.58
C ALA A 24 -35.32 -0.28 -6.36
N SER A 25 -35.56 -0.79 -5.15
CA SER A 25 -35.35 -2.20 -4.81
C SER A 25 -36.29 -3.16 -5.55
N GLN A 26 -37.53 -2.73 -5.83
CA GLN A 26 -38.47 -3.51 -6.64
C GLN A 26 -38.11 -3.50 -8.12
N GLN A 27 -37.65 -2.38 -8.67
CA GLN A 27 -37.20 -2.30 -10.07
C GLN A 27 -35.99 -3.20 -10.35
N LEU A 28 -35.07 -3.33 -9.39
CA LEU A 28 -33.92 -4.23 -9.48
C LEU A 28 -34.29 -5.72 -9.42
N ARG A 29 -35.47 -6.10 -8.89
CA ARG A 29 -35.91 -7.50 -8.83
C ARG A 29 -36.71 -7.96 -10.06
N VAL A 30 -37.15 -7.05 -10.92
CA VAL A 30 -38.08 -7.37 -12.03
C VAL A 30 -37.41 -7.31 -13.41
N ALA A 31 -36.11 -7.00 -13.52
CA ALA A 31 -35.41 -7.02 -14.81
C ALA A 31 -35.26 -8.46 -15.34
N PRO A 32 -35.91 -8.86 -16.45
CA PRO A 32 -35.71 -10.17 -17.04
C PRO A 32 -34.43 -10.19 -17.88
N SER A 33 -33.68 -11.28 -17.80
CA SER A 33 -32.59 -11.62 -18.72
C SER A 33 -33.18 -11.85 -20.12
N GLN A 34 -33.08 -10.85 -20.99
CA GLN A 34 -33.30 -11.02 -22.43
C GLN A 34 -31.97 -10.93 -23.16
N ALA A 35 -31.39 -12.09 -23.44
CA ALA A 35 -30.38 -12.25 -24.48
C ALA A 35 -30.53 -13.66 -25.10
N GLN A 36 -31.64 -13.89 -25.79
CA GLN A 36 -31.73 -14.98 -26.78
C GLN A 36 -31.41 -14.38 -28.14
N ALA A 37 -30.18 -14.61 -28.59
CA ALA A 37 -29.76 -14.33 -29.96
C ALA A 37 -30.32 -15.42 -30.88
N THR A 38 -31.15 -15.00 -31.83
CA THR A 38 -31.61 -15.79 -32.97
C THR A 38 -30.44 -16.13 -33.89
N ARG A 39 -30.32 -17.40 -34.27
CA ARG A 39 -29.39 -17.86 -35.31
C ARG A 39 -30.22 -18.25 -36.55
N PRO A 40 -29.91 -17.75 -37.76
CA PRO A 40 -30.57 -18.23 -38.96
C PRO A 40 -30.00 -19.58 -39.39
N GLU A 41 -30.92 -20.44 -39.84
CA GLU A 41 -30.70 -21.71 -40.49
C GLU A 41 -30.04 -21.47 -41.86
N ALA A 42 -28.82 -21.99 -42.02
CA ALA A 42 -28.10 -21.97 -43.28
C ALA A 42 -27.86 -23.42 -43.73
N THR A 43 -28.52 -23.77 -44.83
CA THR A 43 -28.39 -25.02 -45.57
C THR A 43 -27.09 -24.99 -46.38
N GLU A 44 -26.15 -25.91 -46.13
CA GLU A 44 -25.04 -26.19 -47.03
C GLU A 44 -24.68 -27.69 -47.06
N PRO A 45 -24.07 -28.18 -48.15
CA PRO A 45 -24.32 -29.51 -48.69
C PRO A 45 -23.37 -30.60 -48.19
N GLU A 46 -23.82 -31.82 -48.41
CA GLU A 46 -23.15 -33.12 -48.28
C GLU A 46 -21.71 -33.10 -48.82
N ALA A 47 -20.75 -33.20 -47.90
CA ALA A 47 -19.34 -33.45 -48.18
C ALA A 47 -18.88 -34.68 -47.38
N THR A 48 -18.41 -35.68 -48.11
CA THR A 48 -17.97 -36.99 -47.66
C THR A 48 -16.89 -36.90 -46.59
N GLU A 49 -17.16 -37.41 -45.39
CA GLU A 49 -16.16 -37.57 -44.32
C GLU A 49 -15.13 -38.65 -44.72
N PRO A 50 -13.81 -38.38 -44.61
CA PRO A 50 -12.84 -39.45 -44.51
C PRO A 50 -12.85 -40.04 -43.10
N GLU A 51 -12.75 -41.36 -43.04
CA GLU A 51 -12.74 -42.23 -41.85
C GLU A 51 -11.82 -41.68 -40.73
N PRO A 52 -12.27 -41.64 -39.46
CA PRO A 52 -11.42 -41.18 -38.36
C PRO A 52 -10.41 -42.27 -38.02
N THR A 53 -9.13 -42.01 -38.33
CA THR A 53 -8.01 -42.77 -37.77
C THR A 53 -8.03 -42.59 -36.25
N GLU A 54 -8.24 -43.67 -35.50
CA GLU A 54 -8.20 -43.64 -34.04
C GLU A 54 -6.88 -43.01 -33.55
N PRO A 55 -6.89 -41.95 -32.72
CA PRO A 55 -5.69 -41.52 -32.03
C PRO A 55 -5.31 -42.63 -31.05
N GLY A 56 -4.11 -43.19 -31.24
CA GLY A 56 -3.52 -44.16 -30.30
C GLY A 56 -3.54 -43.61 -28.87
N PRO A 57 -3.50 -44.48 -27.85
CA PRO A 57 -3.71 -44.07 -26.46
C PRO A 57 -2.72 -42.96 -26.10
N LEU A 58 -3.24 -41.74 -25.90
CA LEU A 58 -2.52 -40.72 -25.14
C LEU A 58 -2.39 -41.29 -23.74
N GLU A 59 -1.20 -41.84 -23.47
CA GLU A 59 -0.78 -42.28 -22.16
C GLU A 59 -1.05 -41.14 -21.19
N ALA A 60 -2.15 -41.25 -20.44
CA ALA A 60 -2.58 -40.23 -19.50
C ALA A 60 -1.48 -40.15 -18.44
N ALA A 61 -0.69 -39.08 -18.49
CA ALA A 61 0.35 -38.83 -17.51
C ALA A 61 -0.25 -39.01 -16.11
N GLU A 62 0.27 -40.00 -15.36
CA GLU A 62 -0.20 -40.26 -14.01
C GLU A 62 -0.14 -38.96 -13.19
N PRO A 63 -1.19 -38.67 -12.38
CA PRO A 63 -1.21 -37.45 -11.59
C PRO A 63 -0.02 -37.43 -10.65
N GLU A 64 0.89 -36.48 -10.88
CA GLU A 64 2.09 -36.26 -10.09
C GLU A 64 1.68 -36.11 -8.61
N ALA A 65 2.31 -36.88 -7.72
CA ALA A 65 1.97 -36.87 -6.30
C ALA A 65 2.04 -35.43 -5.76
N PRO A 66 1.05 -34.98 -4.95
CA PRO A 66 0.91 -33.58 -4.55
C PRO A 66 2.15 -33.03 -3.82
N GLU A 67 2.93 -33.89 -3.17
CA GLU A 67 4.17 -33.54 -2.48
C GLU A 67 5.32 -33.23 -3.47
N VAL A 68 5.37 -33.95 -4.60
CA VAL A 68 6.33 -33.72 -5.69
C VAL A 68 5.97 -32.45 -6.46
N ALA A 69 4.68 -32.23 -6.73
CA ALA A 69 4.20 -30.99 -7.34
C ALA A 69 4.48 -29.76 -6.45
N ALA A 70 4.25 -29.87 -5.14
CA ALA A 70 4.50 -28.78 -4.18
C ALA A 70 6.00 -28.46 -4.04
N SER A 71 6.85 -29.48 -3.94
CA SER A 71 8.32 -29.32 -3.87
C SER A 71 8.89 -28.74 -5.17
N ARG A 72 8.37 -29.14 -6.34
CA ARG A 72 8.72 -28.57 -7.64
C ARG A 72 8.29 -27.11 -7.76
N GLN A 73 7.08 -26.77 -7.35
CA GLN A 73 6.61 -25.37 -7.31
C GLN A 73 7.44 -24.50 -6.37
N ALA A 74 7.83 -25.03 -5.19
CA ALA A 74 8.73 -24.35 -4.28
C ALA A 74 10.13 -24.13 -4.88
N SER A 75 10.67 -25.13 -5.58
CA SER A 75 11.96 -25.04 -6.28
C SER A 75 11.91 -24.03 -7.44
N LEU A 76 10.83 -24.00 -8.21
CA LEU A 76 10.63 -23.05 -9.31
C LEU A 76 10.50 -21.62 -8.77
N ALA A 77 9.74 -21.42 -7.69
CA ALA A 77 9.62 -20.13 -7.02
C ALA A 77 10.95 -19.64 -6.42
N ALA A 78 11.80 -20.55 -5.91
CA ALA A 78 13.15 -20.21 -5.42
C ALA A 78 14.14 -19.87 -6.56
N SER A 79 13.87 -20.37 -7.77
CA SER A 79 14.68 -20.08 -8.95
C SER A 79 14.25 -18.81 -9.71
N ASP A 80 13.13 -18.18 -9.34
CA ASP A 80 12.60 -17.00 -10.00
C ASP A 80 13.58 -15.82 -9.93
N PRO A 81 14.12 -15.34 -11.07
CA PRO A 81 15.04 -14.20 -11.08
C PRO A 81 14.42 -12.93 -10.49
N LEU A 82 13.10 -12.74 -10.60
CA LEU A 82 12.42 -11.59 -10.03
C LEU A 82 12.39 -11.63 -8.50
N GLU A 83 12.15 -12.82 -7.94
CA GLU A 83 12.17 -13.04 -6.50
C GLU A 83 13.56 -12.74 -5.92
N LYS A 84 14.61 -13.23 -6.57
CA LYS A 84 16.00 -12.93 -6.21
C LYS A 84 16.31 -11.44 -6.32
N ALA A 85 15.86 -10.77 -7.39
CA ALA A 85 16.06 -9.34 -7.57
C ALA A 85 15.38 -8.52 -6.47
N ARG A 86 14.17 -8.88 -6.06
CA ARG A 86 13.46 -8.21 -4.96
C ARG A 86 14.15 -8.38 -3.61
N TRP A 87 14.70 -9.57 -3.34
CA TRP A 87 15.51 -9.81 -2.14
C TRP A 87 16.80 -9.01 -2.17
N ALA A 88 17.50 -9.01 -3.30
CA ALA A 88 18.71 -8.21 -3.49
C ALA A 88 18.42 -6.72 -3.28
N ALA A 89 17.31 -6.21 -3.84
CA ALA A 89 16.90 -4.81 -3.67
C ALA A 89 16.61 -4.46 -2.21
N LEU A 90 15.87 -5.31 -1.47
CA LEU A 90 15.63 -5.09 -0.05
C LEU A 90 16.94 -5.07 0.75
N VAL A 91 17.80 -6.08 0.56
CA VAL A 91 19.07 -6.18 1.27
C VAL A 91 19.97 -4.99 0.95
N ALA A 92 20.05 -4.58 -0.32
CA ALA A 92 20.81 -3.42 -0.74
C ALA A 92 20.28 -2.13 -0.12
N ALA A 93 18.95 -1.92 -0.13
CA ALA A 93 18.33 -0.77 0.50
C ALA A 93 18.64 -0.71 1.99
N LYS A 94 18.51 -1.84 2.70
CA LYS A 94 18.83 -1.91 4.13
C LYS A 94 20.31 -1.65 4.42
N ALA A 95 21.20 -2.28 3.67
CA ALA A 95 22.63 -2.09 3.83
C ALA A 95 23.02 -0.63 3.58
N ALA A 96 22.44 0.01 2.56
CA ALA A 96 22.66 1.42 2.28
C ALA A 96 22.13 2.32 3.42
N THR A 97 20.90 2.11 3.90
CA THR A 97 20.36 2.86 5.05
C THR A 97 21.25 2.73 6.28
N ILE A 98 21.73 1.51 6.56
CA ILE A 98 22.66 1.27 7.69
C ILE A 98 23.98 1.99 7.47
N ALA A 99 24.55 1.93 6.27
CA ALA A 99 25.82 2.58 5.94
C ALA A 99 25.71 4.11 6.10
N PHE A 100 24.69 4.74 5.53
CA PHE A 100 24.43 6.18 5.70
C PHE A 100 24.10 6.54 7.16
N GLY A 101 23.35 5.69 7.87
CA GLY A 101 23.07 5.90 9.30
C GLY A 101 24.35 5.86 10.15
N ILE A 102 25.24 4.90 9.91
CA ILE A 102 26.55 4.83 10.60
C ILE A 102 27.40 6.04 10.23
N ASP A 103 27.45 6.41 8.96
CA ASP A 103 28.18 7.60 8.50
C ASP A 103 27.68 8.88 9.19
N ALA A 104 26.36 9.04 9.29
CA ALA A 104 25.72 10.13 10.02
C ALA A 104 26.05 10.12 11.52
N LEU A 105 26.13 8.95 12.17
CA LEU A 105 26.52 8.85 13.58
C LEU A 105 27.98 9.24 13.82
N LEU A 106 28.88 8.81 12.93
CA LEU A 106 30.32 9.03 13.09
C LEU A 106 30.73 10.45 12.71
N HIS A 107 30.01 11.08 11.77
CA HIS A 107 30.38 12.38 11.20
C HIS A 107 29.35 13.47 11.47
N ALA A 108 28.46 13.30 12.46
CA ALA A 108 27.37 14.23 12.73
C ALA A 108 27.79 15.70 12.89
N ASP A 109 28.99 15.94 13.40
CA ASP A 109 29.53 17.30 13.63
C ASP A 109 30.24 17.86 12.39
N SER A 110 30.24 17.13 11.27
CA SER A 110 30.82 17.60 10.00
C SER A 110 29.97 18.70 9.36
N PRO A 111 30.56 19.61 8.58
CA PRO A 111 29.83 20.72 7.95
C PRO A 111 28.59 20.29 7.15
N ARG A 112 28.63 19.13 6.47
CA ARG A 112 27.50 18.60 5.69
C ARG A 112 26.27 18.23 6.54
N PHE A 113 26.44 17.97 7.83
CA PHE A 113 25.38 17.53 8.75
C PHE A 113 25.06 18.57 9.83
N ALA A 114 25.77 19.70 9.81
CA ALA A 114 25.64 20.76 10.81
C ALA A 114 24.18 21.23 10.89
N GLY A 115 23.59 21.11 12.09
CA GLY A 115 22.23 21.59 12.35
C GLY A 115 21.10 20.71 11.79
N LYS A 116 21.37 19.56 11.17
CA LYS A 116 20.35 18.64 10.61
C LYS A 116 19.87 17.54 11.59
N ALA A 117 20.25 17.66 12.86
CA ALA A 117 19.94 16.68 13.93
C ALA A 117 20.32 15.22 13.61
N MET A 118 21.37 15.01 12.80
CA MET A 118 21.67 13.72 12.17
C MET A 118 21.92 12.57 13.14
N ARG A 119 22.43 12.81 14.36
CA ARG A 119 22.62 11.73 15.35
C ARG A 119 21.29 11.10 15.76
N VAL A 120 20.28 11.94 16.01
CA VAL A 120 18.96 11.49 16.43
C VAL A 120 18.27 10.76 15.27
N ARG A 121 18.30 11.36 14.08
CA ARG A 121 17.76 10.73 12.86
C ARG A 121 18.41 9.37 12.59
N ALA A 122 19.73 9.26 12.70
CA ALA A 122 20.45 8.02 12.48
C ALA A 122 20.10 6.90 13.46
N ILE A 123 19.91 7.21 14.76
CA ILE A 123 19.37 6.24 15.72
C ILE A 123 17.96 5.81 15.29
N GLY A 124 17.15 6.76 14.85
CA GLY A 124 15.82 6.53 14.27
C GLY A 124 15.87 5.55 13.09
N TYR A 125 16.75 5.77 12.11
CA TYR A 125 16.90 4.89 10.93
C TYR A 125 17.23 3.45 11.34
N LEU A 126 18.22 3.27 12.21
CA LEU A 126 18.68 1.96 12.66
C LEU A 126 17.64 1.23 13.52
N GLY A 127 16.86 1.97 14.32
CA GLY A 127 15.72 1.42 15.04
C GLY A 127 14.58 1.03 14.08
N ALA A 128 14.20 1.94 13.19
CA ALA A 128 13.05 1.79 12.32
C ALA A 128 13.21 0.64 11.31
N ILE A 129 14.42 0.45 10.76
CA ILE A 129 14.71 -0.65 9.83
C ILE A 129 14.57 -2.05 10.47
N CYS A 130 14.56 -2.11 11.81
CA CYS A 130 14.38 -3.34 12.57
C CYS A 130 12.90 -3.61 12.94
N ILE A 131 11.99 -2.64 12.79
CA ILE A 131 10.60 -2.78 13.23
C ILE A 131 9.90 -3.95 12.55
N VAL A 132 9.93 -4.01 11.22
CA VAL A 132 9.27 -5.07 10.44
C VAL A 132 9.86 -6.46 10.74
N PRO A 133 11.19 -6.70 10.69
CA PRO A 133 11.73 -8.02 10.98
C PRO A 133 11.51 -8.45 12.43
N LEU A 134 11.57 -7.53 13.41
CA LEU A 134 11.28 -7.85 14.81
C LEU A 134 9.80 -8.18 15.00
N ALA A 135 8.89 -7.36 14.48
CA ALA A 135 7.45 -7.62 14.53
C ALA A 135 7.11 -8.98 13.90
N TRP A 136 7.67 -9.27 12.72
CA TRP A 136 7.51 -10.57 12.07
C TRP A 136 8.00 -11.73 12.93
N ARG A 137 9.14 -11.57 13.62
CA ARG A 137 9.71 -12.60 14.48
C ARG A 137 8.87 -12.88 15.73
N LEU A 138 8.13 -11.88 16.20
CA LEU A 138 7.28 -11.94 17.39
C LEU A 138 5.85 -12.41 17.09
N LEU A 139 5.41 -12.41 15.83
CA LEU A 139 4.07 -12.85 15.44
C LEU A 139 3.91 -14.39 15.53
N PRO A 140 2.84 -14.91 16.15
CA PRO A 140 2.61 -16.36 16.32
C PRO A 140 2.48 -17.11 14.99
N ASP A 141 1.77 -16.54 14.01
CA ASP A 141 1.57 -17.09 12.67
C ASP A 141 2.36 -16.28 11.62
N ARG A 142 3.68 -16.36 11.77
CA ARG A 142 4.66 -15.57 11.03
C ARG A 142 4.57 -15.73 9.51
N GLY A 143 4.11 -16.87 9.00
CA GLY A 143 4.03 -17.13 7.56
C GLY A 143 5.33 -16.79 6.82
N ARG A 144 5.23 -16.43 5.53
CA ARG A 144 6.35 -15.91 4.75
C ARG A 144 6.75 -14.50 5.19
N PHE A 145 8.04 -14.19 5.12
CA PHE A 145 8.56 -12.88 5.47
C PHE A 145 7.89 -11.78 4.62
N PRO A 146 7.39 -10.70 5.22
CA PRO A 146 6.63 -9.67 4.52
C PRO A 146 7.55 -8.68 3.79
N ARG A 147 8.29 -9.17 2.79
CA ARG A 147 9.31 -8.40 2.09
C ARG A 147 8.76 -7.08 1.54
N GLY A 148 7.57 -7.09 0.94
CA GLY A 148 6.96 -5.87 0.40
C GLY A 148 6.75 -4.77 1.45
N LEU A 149 6.27 -5.14 2.64
CA LEU A 149 6.13 -4.23 3.77
C LEU A 149 7.51 -3.73 4.24
N ASP A 150 8.48 -4.63 4.37
CA ASP A 150 9.82 -4.27 4.84
C ASP A 150 10.52 -3.32 3.87
N THR A 151 10.38 -3.54 2.56
CA THR A 151 10.84 -2.63 1.52
C THR A 151 10.14 -1.28 1.62
N ALA A 152 8.80 -1.28 1.74
CA ALA A 152 8.02 -0.04 1.84
C ALA A 152 8.42 0.80 3.07
N VAL A 153 8.75 0.18 4.20
CA VAL A 153 9.26 0.89 5.38
C VAL A 153 10.72 1.33 5.19
N THR A 154 11.55 0.53 4.51
CA THR A 154 12.97 0.84 4.33
C THR A 154 13.22 2.00 3.35
N ILE A 155 12.42 2.13 2.29
CA ILE A 155 12.65 3.14 1.25
C ILE A 155 12.63 4.58 1.79
N PRO A 156 11.62 5.03 2.56
CA PRO A 156 11.64 6.36 3.16
C PRO A 156 12.89 6.63 4.00
N LEU A 157 13.31 5.66 4.81
CA LEU A 157 14.52 5.76 5.64
C LEU A 157 15.79 5.86 4.79
N LEU A 158 15.84 5.13 3.68
CA LEU A 158 16.95 5.22 2.72
C LEU A 158 16.99 6.60 2.07
N LEU A 159 15.85 7.13 1.63
CA LEU A 159 15.78 8.44 0.99
C LEU A 159 16.27 9.53 1.94
N ASP A 160 15.81 9.54 3.19
CA ASP A 160 16.25 10.53 4.19
C ASP A 160 17.74 10.39 4.53
N ALA A 161 18.21 9.16 4.79
CA ALA A 161 19.61 8.91 5.15
C ALA A 161 20.57 9.22 4.00
N ALA A 162 20.25 8.79 2.77
CA ALA A 162 21.09 9.01 1.60
C ALA A 162 20.99 10.46 1.10
N GLY A 163 19.80 11.05 1.11
CA GLY A 163 19.59 12.44 0.70
C GLY A 163 20.41 13.39 1.55
N ASN A 164 20.40 13.20 2.88
CA ASN A 164 21.28 13.95 3.78
C ASN A 164 22.76 13.62 3.56
N GLY A 165 23.10 12.33 3.46
CA GLY A 165 24.50 11.87 3.31
C GLY A 165 25.19 12.38 2.05
N LEU A 166 24.43 12.53 0.97
CA LEU A 166 24.89 12.96 -0.35
C LEU A 166 24.66 14.47 -0.61
N GLY A 167 24.03 15.20 0.31
CA GLY A 167 23.74 16.63 0.16
C GLY A 167 22.63 16.94 -0.85
N VAL A 168 21.75 15.98 -1.14
CA VAL A 168 20.67 16.15 -2.12
C VAL A 168 19.61 17.13 -1.62
N TYR A 169 19.36 17.17 -0.31
CA TYR A 169 18.44 18.12 0.32
C TYR A 169 18.95 19.56 0.36
N ASP A 170 20.15 19.83 -0.15
CA ASP A 170 20.61 21.22 -0.32
C ASP A 170 19.89 21.89 -1.53
N ASP A 171 19.10 21.14 -2.31
CA ASP A 171 18.14 21.65 -3.29
C ASP A 171 16.71 21.59 -2.73
N ALA A 172 16.08 22.76 -2.60
CA ALA A 172 14.80 22.96 -1.90
C ALA A 172 13.66 22.07 -2.43
N HIS A 173 13.61 21.77 -3.73
CA HIS A 173 12.47 21.04 -4.31
C HIS A 173 12.56 19.52 -4.11
N VAL A 174 13.73 19.00 -3.69
CA VAL A 174 13.85 17.56 -3.48
C VAL A 174 13.14 17.14 -2.20
N ASP A 175 13.08 18.03 -1.21
CA ASP A 175 12.41 17.74 0.05
C ASP A 175 10.91 17.54 -0.14
N ASP A 176 10.24 18.48 -0.82
CA ASP A 176 8.85 18.41 -1.27
C ASP A 176 8.48 17.04 -1.89
N ILE A 177 9.32 16.58 -2.83
CA ILE A 177 9.12 15.31 -3.53
C ILE A 177 9.25 14.14 -2.57
N VAL A 178 10.18 14.21 -1.62
CA VAL A 178 10.38 13.16 -0.62
C VAL A 178 9.23 13.15 0.39
N HIS A 179 8.75 14.30 0.87
CA HIS A 179 7.57 14.41 1.72
C HIS A 179 6.33 13.79 1.05
N PHE A 180 6.07 14.16 -0.21
CA PHE A 180 5.02 13.54 -1.01
C PHE A 180 5.19 12.01 -1.14
N ALA A 181 6.38 11.54 -1.51
CA ALA A 181 6.63 10.12 -1.76
C ALA A 181 6.53 9.29 -0.47
N ASN A 182 7.12 9.77 0.61
CA ASN A 182 7.16 9.09 1.90
C ASN A 182 5.76 8.93 2.48
N THR A 183 4.94 9.99 2.44
CA THR A 183 3.57 9.94 2.93
C THR A 183 2.66 9.07 2.06
N ALA A 184 2.88 9.02 0.74
CA ALA A 184 2.18 8.07 -0.12
C ALA A 184 2.48 6.61 0.24
N ILE A 185 3.76 6.31 0.51
CA ILE A 185 4.19 4.98 0.96
C ILE A 185 3.61 4.68 2.34
N ALA A 186 3.70 5.61 3.29
CA ALA A 186 3.17 5.46 4.65
C ALA A 186 1.67 5.19 4.65
N ALA A 187 0.89 5.92 3.83
CA ALA A 187 -0.53 5.67 3.64
C ALA A 187 -0.78 4.30 3.00
N GLY A 188 -0.01 3.89 1.98
CA GLY A 188 -0.12 2.54 1.41
C GLY A 188 0.12 1.43 2.44
N VAL A 189 1.13 1.61 3.30
CA VAL A 189 1.44 0.68 4.40
C VAL A 189 0.31 0.64 5.43
N ALA A 190 -0.15 1.81 5.90
CA ALA A 190 -1.26 1.90 6.84
C ALA A 190 -2.53 1.25 6.27
N GLY A 191 -2.83 1.49 4.99
CA GLY A 191 -3.98 0.91 4.31
C GLY A 191 -3.89 -0.61 4.20
N ALA A 192 -2.72 -1.16 3.88
CA ALA A 192 -2.52 -2.61 3.88
C ALA A 192 -2.73 -3.21 5.28
N LEU A 193 -2.28 -2.51 6.33
CA LEU A 193 -2.41 -2.96 7.71
C LEU A 193 -3.84 -2.83 8.25
N VAL A 194 -4.64 -1.85 7.81
CA VAL A 194 -6.01 -1.54 8.29
C VAL A 194 -7.11 -2.23 7.46
N ALA A 195 -6.81 -2.58 6.21
CA ALA A 195 -7.76 -3.19 5.29
C ALA A 195 -8.46 -4.47 5.83
N PRO A 196 -7.77 -5.40 6.50
CA PRO A 196 -8.40 -6.59 7.07
C PRO A 196 -9.36 -6.32 8.24
N GLN A 197 -9.25 -5.17 8.91
CA GLN A 197 -9.95 -4.84 10.15
C GLN A 197 -11.28 -4.11 9.90
N VAL A 198 -11.49 -3.57 8.70
CA VAL A 198 -12.67 -2.75 8.38
C VAL A 198 -13.64 -3.43 7.41
N ASP A 199 -14.91 -3.07 7.51
CA ASP A 199 -15.99 -3.62 6.67
C ASP A 199 -15.94 -3.16 5.22
N GLU A 200 -15.55 -1.91 5.00
CA GLU A 200 -15.50 -1.30 3.66
C GLU A 200 -14.08 -0.87 3.32
N ARG A 201 -13.63 -1.15 2.09
CA ARG A 201 -12.26 -0.79 1.65
C ARG A 201 -12.02 0.73 1.63
N TRP A 202 -13.08 1.53 1.47
CA TRP A 202 -12.95 2.98 1.50
C TRP A 202 -12.73 3.48 2.95
N HIS A 203 -13.23 2.77 3.98
CA HIS A 203 -12.83 3.06 5.36
C HIS A 203 -11.33 2.86 5.54
N ALA A 204 -10.75 1.79 4.97
CA ALA A 204 -9.31 1.55 5.03
C ALA A 204 -8.53 2.68 4.34
N ALA A 205 -8.98 3.13 3.18
CA ALA A 205 -8.37 4.24 2.46
C ALA A 205 -8.41 5.56 3.25
N VAL A 206 -9.56 5.90 3.84
CA VAL A 206 -9.70 7.11 4.67
C VAL A 206 -8.80 7.04 5.90
N VAL A 207 -8.85 5.92 6.65
CA VAL A 207 -8.01 5.74 7.84
C VAL A 207 -6.53 5.78 7.47
N ALA A 208 -6.13 5.15 6.36
CA ALA A 208 -4.76 5.18 5.87
C ALA A 208 -4.27 6.60 5.57
N THR A 209 -5.05 7.38 4.83
CA THR A 209 -4.74 8.78 4.53
C THR A 209 -4.66 9.61 5.81
N THR A 210 -5.62 9.48 6.73
CA THR A 210 -5.61 10.23 7.99
C THR A 210 -4.43 9.85 8.87
N LEU A 211 -4.06 8.57 8.95
CA LEU A 211 -2.90 8.12 9.72
C LEU A 211 -1.60 8.67 9.13
N ALA A 212 -1.44 8.69 7.81
CA ALA A 212 -0.25 9.25 7.17
C ALA A 212 -0.14 10.76 7.38
N ILE A 213 -1.23 11.53 7.20
CA ILE A 213 -1.25 12.97 7.50
C ILE A 213 -0.94 13.23 8.98
N SER A 214 -1.45 12.39 9.89
CA SER A 214 -1.18 12.54 11.32
C SER A 214 0.27 12.23 11.65
N ALA A 215 0.86 11.21 11.02
CA ALA A 215 2.26 10.87 11.17
C ALA A 215 3.17 12.01 10.67
N GLU A 216 2.79 12.63 9.55
CA GLU A 216 3.48 13.81 9.03
C GLU A 216 3.42 14.99 9.99
N ALA A 217 2.23 15.31 10.51
CA ALA A 217 2.11 16.38 11.50
C ALA A 217 3.00 16.12 12.73
N VAL A 218 3.18 14.86 13.11
CA VAL A 218 4.14 14.49 14.18
C VAL A 218 5.58 14.71 13.73
N TRP A 219 5.92 14.42 12.47
CA TRP A 219 7.24 14.71 11.89
C TRP A 219 7.58 16.20 11.96
N GLU A 220 6.71 17.06 11.45
CA GLU A 220 6.84 18.53 11.53
C GLU A 220 7.02 19.03 12.98
N ILE A 221 6.26 18.46 13.91
CA ILE A 221 6.40 18.79 15.34
C ILE A 221 7.78 18.38 15.87
N MET A 222 8.33 17.25 15.44
CA MET A 222 9.67 16.80 15.82
C MET A 222 10.75 17.70 15.24
N GLU A 223 10.62 18.15 13.99
CA GLU A 223 11.57 19.06 13.35
C GLU A 223 11.55 20.44 14.01
N TYR A 224 10.37 20.99 14.26
CA TYR A 224 10.21 22.20 15.07
C TYR A 224 10.84 22.04 16.46
N GLY A 225 10.62 20.89 17.11
CA GLY A 225 11.25 20.55 18.38
C GLY A 225 12.78 20.52 18.31
N ALA A 226 13.34 19.90 17.26
CA ALA A 226 14.77 19.84 17.02
C ALA A 226 15.36 21.24 16.81
N MET A 227 14.68 22.09 16.04
CA MET A 227 15.06 23.49 15.87
C MET A 227 15.07 24.25 17.20
N ARG A 228 14.07 24.04 18.05
CA ARG A 228 14.04 24.63 19.40
C ARG A 228 15.17 24.14 20.30
N MET A 229 15.75 22.97 20.01
CA MET A 229 16.91 22.42 20.71
C MET A 229 18.25 22.83 20.06
N GLY A 230 18.24 23.68 19.02
CA GLY A 230 19.44 24.24 18.40
C GLY A 230 19.84 23.65 17.04
N ALA A 231 18.99 22.81 16.44
CA ALA A 231 19.21 22.29 15.09
C ALA A 231 18.75 23.33 14.03
N HIS A 232 19.68 24.09 13.47
CA HIS A 232 19.36 25.21 12.55
C HIS A 232 19.68 24.93 11.07
N GLY A 233 19.99 23.69 10.70
CA GLY A 233 20.43 23.32 9.35
C GLY A 233 19.33 22.69 8.48
N MET A 234 18.07 22.76 8.93
CA MET A 234 16.91 22.20 8.23
C MET A 234 16.09 23.28 7.50
N ASP A 235 16.56 24.54 7.47
CA ASP A 235 15.90 25.69 6.81
C ASP A 235 14.40 25.92 7.09
N LEU A 236 13.90 25.32 8.17
CA LEU A 236 12.53 25.44 8.69
C LEU A 236 12.00 26.87 8.68
N SER A 237 11.13 27.13 7.72
CA SER A 237 10.39 28.38 7.58
C SER A 237 8.89 28.12 7.60
N TYR A 238 8.08 29.17 7.76
CA TYR A 238 6.63 28.99 7.70
C TYR A 238 6.16 28.48 6.33
N SER A 239 6.78 28.95 5.23
CA SER A 239 6.41 28.51 3.88
C SER A 239 6.78 27.05 3.66
N ASP A 240 7.99 26.67 4.07
CA ASP A 240 8.57 25.33 4.00
C ASP A 240 7.66 24.31 4.71
N THR A 241 7.40 24.49 6.01
CA THR A 241 6.47 23.64 6.77
C THR A 241 5.05 23.58 6.16
N MET A 242 4.58 24.65 5.50
CA MET A 242 3.26 24.59 4.83
C MET A 242 3.32 23.80 3.52
N GLU A 243 4.40 23.91 2.76
CA GLU A 243 4.65 23.14 1.55
C GLU A 243 4.78 21.65 1.90
N ASP A 244 5.54 21.29 2.94
CA ASP A 244 5.66 19.91 3.45
C ASP A 244 4.32 19.32 3.83
N ILE A 245 3.48 20.06 4.56
CA ILE A 245 2.15 19.60 4.95
C ILE A 245 1.25 19.41 3.72
N ILE A 246 1.32 20.30 2.73
CA ILE A 246 0.53 20.22 1.49
C ILE A 246 0.94 18.98 0.70
N ASP A 247 2.23 18.82 0.42
CA ASP A 247 2.75 17.73 -0.39
C ASP A 247 2.59 16.38 0.30
N SER A 248 2.77 16.34 1.60
CA SER A 248 2.48 15.17 2.41
C SER A 248 1.00 14.80 2.45
N THR A 249 0.11 15.80 2.46
CA THR A 249 -1.33 15.56 2.34
C THR A 249 -1.69 14.97 0.99
N LEU A 250 -1.11 15.51 -0.10
CA LEU A 250 -1.30 14.99 -1.45
C LEU A 250 -0.75 13.55 -1.58
N GLY A 251 0.44 13.29 -1.06
CA GLY A 251 1.04 11.96 -1.00
C GLY A 251 0.14 10.98 -0.24
N ALA A 252 -0.31 11.35 0.95
CA ALA A 252 -1.22 10.53 1.76
C ALA A 252 -2.56 10.24 1.05
N ILE A 253 -3.09 11.18 0.27
CA ILE A 253 -4.28 10.94 -0.58
C ILE A 253 -3.95 9.90 -1.65
N VAL A 254 -2.82 10.01 -2.33
CA VAL A 254 -2.39 9.03 -3.35
C VAL A 254 -2.22 7.63 -2.74
N GLY A 255 -1.62 7.50 -1.57
CA GLY A 255 -1.52 6.22 -0.86
C GLY A 255 -2.87 5.66 -0.40
N GLY A 256 -3.81 6.52 -0.01
CA GLY A 256 -5.20 6.13 0.26
C GLY A 256 -5.92 5.63 -0.99
N LEU A 257 -5.75 6.31 -2.12
CA LEU A 257 -6.28 5.88 -3.42
C LEU A 257 -5.66 4.55 -3.86
N PHE A 258 -4.35 4.37 -3.67
CA PHE A 258 -3.68 3.10 -3.89
C PHE A 258 -4.34 1.99 -3.07
N THR A 259 -4.58 2.23 -1.78
CA THR A 259 -5.30 1.29 -0.90
C THR A 259 -6.69 0.95 -1.45
N LEU A 260 -7.47 1.97 -1.83
CA LEU A 260 -8.82 1.80 -2.37
C LEU A 260 -8.84 0.94 -3.64
N MET A 261 -7.84 1.12 -4.51
CA MET A 261 -7.71 0.39 -5.78
C MET A 261 -7.17 -1.01 -5.61
N ARG A 262 -6.22 -1.22 -4.68
CA ARG A 262 -5.43 -2.46 -4.63
C ARG A 262 -5.96 -3.51 -3.68
N VAL A 263 -6.72 -3.10 -2.67
CA VAL A 263 -7.29 -3.99 -1.68
C VAL A 263 -8.61 -4.61 -2.20
N PRO A 264 -8.87 -5.92 -1.97
CA PRO A 264 -10.11 -6.59 -2.37
C PRO A 264 -11.39 -5.90 -1.87
N ARG A 265 -12.45 -5.97 -2.69
CA ARG A 265 -13.78 -5.41 -2.35
C ARG A 265 -14.48 -6.19 -1.22
N SER A 266 -14.36 -7.52 -1.21
CA SER A 266 -14.95 -8.37 -0.18
C SER A 266 -14.13 -8.35 1.11
N ARG A 267 -14.80 -8.23 2.25
CA ARG A 267 -14.17 -8.33 3.58
C ARG A 267 -13.53 -9.70 3.81
N GLU A 268 -14.18 -10.77 3.37
CA GLU A 268 -13.67 -12.14 3.53
C GLU A 268 -12.40 -12.36 2.70
N ASP A 269 -12.32 -11.78 1.50
CA ASP A 269 -11.09 -11.78 0.71
C ASP A 269 -9.99 -10.99 1.41
N ARG A 270 -10.28 -9.81 1.96
CA ARG A 270 -9.29 -9.02 2.71
C ARG A 270 -8.76 -9.75 3.95
N LYS A 271 -9.62 -10.46 4.70
CA LYS A 271 -9.21 -11.27 5.85
C LYS A 271 -8.35 -12.46 5.43
N ARG A 272 -8.75 -13.17 4.37
CA ARG A 272 -8.01 -14.33 3.86
C ARG A 272 -6.63 -13.93 3.35
N VAL A 273 -6.58 -12.84 2.59
CA VAL A 273 -5.36 -12.32 1.95
C VAL A 273 -4.46 -11.62 2.98
N GLY A 274 -5.07 -10.97 3.98
CA GLY A 274 -4.40 -10.21 5.01
C GLY A 274 -3.66 -8.99 4.47
N TRP A 275 -2.79 -8.45 5.30
CA TRP A 275 -1.99 -7.25 5.02
C TRP A 275 -0.81 -7.51 4.06
N ARG A 276 -0.53 -8.78 3.71
CA ARG A 276 0.68 -9.19 2.96
C ARG A 276 0.58 -8.96 1.45
N SER A 277 -0.62 -9.10 0.87
CA SER A 277 -0.79 -9.03 -0.60
C SER A 277 -0.78 -7.63 -1.20
N PRO A 278 -1.38 -6.59 -0.57
CA PRO A 278 -1.42 -5.26 -1.16
C PRO A 278 -0.03 -4.66 -1.42
N LEU A 279 0.96 -5.05 -0.61
CA LEU A 279 2.35 -4.60 -0.70
C LEU A 279 3.28 -5.59 -1.41
N GLY A 280 2.76 -6.76 -1.81
CA GLY A 280 3.55 -7.86 -2.38
C GLY A 280 4.11 -8.82 -1.32
N ALA A 281 4.05 -10.11 -1.64
CA ALA A 281 4.61 -11.21 -0.83
C ALA A 281 6.11 -11.41 -1.03
#